data_AF-A0A943TV94-F1
#
_entry.id   AF-A0A943TV94-F1
#
_cell.length_a   1.000
_cell.length_b   1.000
_cell.length_c   1.000
_cell.angle_alpha   90.00
_cell.angle_beta   90.00
_cell.angle_gamma   90.00
#
_symmetry.space_group_name_H-M   'P 1'
#
loop_
_entity.id
_entity.type
_entity.pdbx_description
1 polymer ?
#
loop_
_entity_poly.entity_id
_entity_poly.type
_entity_poly.pdbx_seq_one_letter_code
_entity_poly.pdbx_strand_id
1 'polypeptide(L)'
;MKKSIRLAALLLVLCLMLPLAGCGKVVGRYRVLETLATQEFSIGYRENDYVRYYVDAALQTLAADGTVGTLAYKWFGEDKTSFSKNINALEQAGQAAPRTLLIGVDADAFPMSYLDGETYSGFDVELAREVCSRLGWEAKFISIKAENAYVELSSGNIDVAWGGLALAREDVNYEVTSPYLTNDIVIVTLAQGGPKSLRGLKDGTLAMTVEQKYMDALASNEKLMERLGQIKRVSGGTQSLFDQLNSGAVNAIIVYSLALNYTG
;
A
#
# COMPACT_ATOMS: atom_id res chain seq x y z
N MET A 1 -53.60 26.52 35.93
CA MET A 1 -52.40 25.66 36.03
C MET A 1 -51.83 25.54 34.61
N LYS A 2 -50.90 26.41 34.12
CA LYS A 2 -49.41 26.33 34.25
C LYS A 2 -48.95 24.88 34.03
N LYS A 3 -48.23 24.47 32.98
CA LYS A 3 -47.02 24.95 32.25
C LYS A 3 -46.84 23.93 31.08
N SER A 4 -46.13 24.08 29.97
CA SER A 4 -45.22 25.08 29.41
C SER A 4 -44.83 24.57 28.01
N ILE A 5 -45.08 25.34 26.96
CA ILE A 5 -44.55 25.10 25.61
C ILE A 5 -43.09 25.58 25.64
N ARG A 6 -42.13 24.69 25.43
CA ARG A 6 -40.72 25.07 25.28
C ARG A 6 -40.44 25.30 23.79
N LEU A 7 -40.43 26.57 23.40
CA LEU A 7 -39.73 27.03 22.20
C LEU A 7 -38.24 26.77 22.39
N ALA A 8 -37.65 25.91 21.57
CA ALA A 8 -36.21 25.80 21.41
C ALA A 8 -35.86 26.43 20.04
N ALA A 9 -35.57 27.72 20.06
CA ALA A 9 -34.80 28.38 19.02
C ALA A 9 -33.42 28.59 19.60
N LEU A 10 -32.36 28.00 19.03
CA LEU A 10 -31.02 28.59 19.07
C LEU A 10 -30.05 27.85 18.12
N LEU A 11 -29.63 28.61 17.10
CA LEU A 11 -28.42 28.52 16.27
C LEU A 11 -28.05 27.19 15.61
N LEU A 12 -28.49 27.07 14.36
CA LEU A 12 -27.76 26.37 13.30
C LEU A 12 -26.42 27.10 13.08
N VAL A 13 -25.33 26.62 13.67
CA VAL A 13 -23.98 27.01 13.23
C VAL A 13 -23.76 26.33 11.89
N LEU A 14 -24.19 27.01 10.82
CA LEU A 14 -23.74 26.74 9.47
C LEU A 14 -22.27 27.15 9.44
N CYS A 15 -21.37 26.26 9.87
CA CYS A 15 -19.97 26.34 9.48
C CYS A 15 -19.95 26.26 7.95
N LEU A 16 -19.93 27.44 7.33
CA LEU A 16 -19.43 27.63 5.98
C LEU A 16 -18.03 27.02 5.96
N MET A 17 -17.97 25.73 5.62
CA MET A 17 -16.79 25.08 5.09
C MET A 17 -16.47 25.81 3.78
N LEU A 18 -15.85 26.98 3.92
CA LEU A 18 -15.03 27.55 2.87
C LEU A 18 -14.10 26.41 2.46
N PRO A 19 -14.15 25.91 1.22
CA PRO A 19 -13.14 25.01 0.75
C PRO A 19 -11.86 25.83 0.72
N LEU A 20 -11.10 25.77 1.80
CA LEU A 20 -9.68 26.08 1.78
C LEU A 20 -9.17 25.32 0.57
N ALA A 21 -8.79 26.06 -0.47
CA ALA A 21 -8.12 25.50 -1.63
C ALA A 21 -6.80 24.93 -1.07
N GLY A 22 -6.88 23.70 -0.58
CA GLY A 22 -5.78 23.00 0.06
C GLY A 22 -4.71 22.88 -1.00
N CYS A 23 -3.63 23.64 -0.83
CA CYS A 23 -2.39 23.32 -1.51
C CYS A 23 -2.00 21.93 -1.01
N GLY A 24 -2.23 20.92 -1.84
CA GLY A 24 -2.02 19.52 -1.48
C GLY A 24 -0.63 19.26 -0.91
N LYS A 25 -0.52 18.23 -0.05
CA LYS A 25 0.73 17.85 0.63
C LYS A 25 1.83 17.58 -0.41
N VAL A 26 3.03 18.12 -0.18
CA VAL A 26 4.20 17.90 -1.04
C VAL A 26 5.08 16.81 -0.42
N VAL A 27 5.47 15.84 -1.24
CA VAL A 27 6.36 14.72 -0.89
C VAL A 27 7.41 14.64 -1.99
N GLY A 28 8.67 14.93 -1.65
CA GLY A 28 9.76 15.03 -2.64
C GLY A 28 9.42 16.01 -3.77
N ARG A 29 9.44 15.51 -5.02
CA ARG A 29 9.13 16.28 -6.24
C ARG A 29 7.63 16.37 -6.54
N TYR A 30 6.79 15.69 -5.77
CA TYR A 30 5.39 15.48 -6.11
C TYR A 30 4.45 16.18 -5.13
N ARG A 31 3.26 16.54 -5.62
CA ARG A 31 2.15 17.08 -4.84
C ARG A 31 0.99 16.11 -4.90
N VAL A 32 0.50 15.70 -3.74
CA VAL A 32 -0.73 14.91 -3.61
C VAL A 32 -1.92 15.85 -3.78
N LEU A 33 -2.74 15.62 -4.79
CA LEU A 33 -3.95 16.41 -5.07
C LEU A 33 -5.18 15.85 -4.37
N GLU A 34 -5.25 14.53 -4.20
CA GLU A 34 -6.38 13.81 -3.61
C GLU A 34 -5.95 12.42 -3.14
N THR A 35 -6.56 11.94 -2.06
CA THR A 35 -6.45 10.54 -1.61
C THR A 35 -7.75 9.81 -1.98
N LEU A 36 -7.64 8.78 -2.81
CA LEU A 36 -8.79 8.04 -3.34
C LEU A 36 -9.21 6.90 -2.42
N ALA A 37 -8.25 6.21 -1.82
CA ALA A 37 -8.48 5.11 -0.91
C ALA A 37 -7.28 4.92 0.01
N THR A 38 -7.52 4.36 1.19
CA THR A 38 -6.47 3.91 2.11
C THR A 38 -6.52 2.38 2.18
N GLN A 39 -5.34 1.76 2.15
CA GLN A 39 -5.14 0.32 2.22
C GLN A 39 -4.22 0.01 3.40
N GLU A 40 -4.56 -1.06 4.12
CA GLU A 40 -3.76 -1.59 5.20
C GLU A 40 -3.17 -2.93 4.76
N PHE A 41 -1.83 -3.02 4.74
CA PHE A 41 -1.14 -4.23 4.34
C PHE A 41 -0.90 -5.14 5.53
N SER A 42 -1.24 -6.42 5.36
CA SER A 42 -1.07 -7.48 6.36
C SER A 42 -0.39 -8.69 5.73
N ILE A 43 0.11 -9.59 6.58
CA ILE A 43 0.62 -10.90 6.18
C ILE A 43 -0.46 -11.94 6.49
N GLY A 44 -0.79 -12.78 5.51
CA GLY A 44 -1.79 -13.84 5.62
C GLY A 44 -1.16 -15.23 5.68
N TYR A 45 -1.70 -16.09 6.53
CA TYR A 45 -1.28 -17.47 6.71
C TYR A 45 -2.48 -18.41 6.73
N ARG A 46 -2.27 -19.68 6.41
CA ARG A 46 -3.25 -20.72 6.74
C ARG A 46 -3.46 -20.79 8.25
N GLU A 47 -4.67 -21.17 8.66
CA GLU A 47 -4.97 -21.42 10.08
C GLU A 47 -4.06 -22.49 10.67
N ASN A 48 -3.56 -22.26 11.89
CA ASN A 48 -2.71 -23.19 12.64
C ASN A 48 -1.42 -23.62 11.90
N ASP A 49 -0.94 -22.83 10.93
CA ASP A 49 0.29 -23.13 10.21
C ASP A 49 1.53 -22.71 11.03
N TYR A 50 2.43 -23.67 11.29
CA TYR A 50 3.66 -23.43 12.04
C TYR A 50 4.59 -22.43 11.34
N VAL A 51 4.43 -22.21 10.03
CA VAL A 51 5.21 -21.20 9.28
C VAL A 51 5.08 -19.82 9.92
N ARG A 52 3.88 -19.45 10.35
CA ARG A 52 3.61 -18.17 11.00
C ARG A 52 4.52 -17.94 12.20
N TYR A 53 4.68 -18.96 13.05
CA TYR A 53 5.48 -18.86 14.27
C TYR A 53 6.93 -18.43 13.98
N TYR A 54 7.57 -19.06 12.99
CA TYR A 54 8.95 -18.77 12.62
C TYR A 54 9.11 -17.46 11.85
N VAL A 55 8.18 -17.16 10.93
CA VAL A 55 8.20 -15.90 10.17
C VAL A 55 7.98 -14.71 11.10
N ASP A 56 7.01 -14.76 12.01
CA ASP A 56 6.73 -13.69 12.97
C ASP A 56 7.91 -13.49 13.94
N ALA A 57 8.60 -14.56 14.35
CA ALA A 57 9.79 -14.47 15.19
C ALA A 57 10.99 -13.83 14.46
N ALA A 58 11.20 -14.19 13.19
CA ALA A 58 12.23 -13.58 12.35
C ALA A 58 11.94 -12.09 12.10
N LEU A 59 10.70 -11.73 11.76
CA LEU A 59 10.28 -10.34 11.60
C LEU A 59 10.50 -9.50 12.86
N GLN A 60 10.16 -10.05 14.04
CA GLN A 60 10.39 -9.36 15.31
C GLN A 60 11.87 -9.08 15.60
N THR A 61 12.72 -10.04 15.24
CA THR A 61 14.17 -9.94 15.40
C THR A 61 14.75 -8.90 14.44
N LEU A 62 14.34 -8.94 13.17
CA LEU A 62 14.74 -7.97 12.13
C LEU A 62 14.23 -6.54 12.40
N ALA A 63 13.06 -6.42 13.03
CA ALA A 63 12.53 -5.13 13.44
C ALA A 63 13.31 -4.57 14.64
N ALA A 64 13.78 -5.44 15.55
CA ALA A 64 14.57 -5.05 16.70
C ALA A 64 16.03 -4.72 16.38
N ASP A 65 16.65 -5.43 15.42
CA ASP A 65 18.05 -5.20 15.03
C ASP A 65 18.23 -4.04 14.01
N GLY A 66 17.12 -3.44 13.55
CA GLY A 66 17.11 -2.29 12.66
C GLY A 66 17.12 -2.63 11.17
N THR A 67 17.11 -3.91 10.80
CA THR A 67 17.07 -4.34 9.40
C THR A 67 15.79 -3.87 8.70
N VAL A 68 14.63 -4.03 9.34
CA VAL A 68 13.35 -3.54 8.77
C VAL A 68 13.38 -2.04 8.54
N GLY A 69 13.87 -1.27 9.52
CA GLY A 69 13.97 0.18 9.41
C GLY A 69 14.89 0.58 8.25
N THR A 70 16.05 -0.09 8.12
CA THR A 70 16.99 0.15 7.00
C THR A 70 16.32 -0.08 5.64
N LEU A 71 15.58 -1.18 5.49
CA LEU A 71 14.83 -1.47 4.27
C LEU A 71 13.71 -0.44 4.03
N ALA A 72 12.96 -0.06 5.07
CA ALA A 72 11.88 0.92 4.96
C ALA A 72 12.42 2.29 4.53
N TYR A 73 13.55 2.74 5.09
CA TYR A 73 14.23 3.97 4.66
C TYR A 73 14.71 3.89 3.21
N LYS A 74 15.27 2.75 2.78
CA LYS A 74 15.68 2.54 1.39
C LYS A 74 14.51 2.69 0.42
N TRP A 75 13.35 2.09 0.73
CA TRP A 75 12.22 2.03 -0.20
C TRP A 75 11.28 3.23 -0.11
N PHE A 76 11.07 3.79 1.08
CA PHE A 76 10.05 4.81 1.34
C PHE A 76 10.62 6.14 1.88
N GLY A 77 11.92 6.21 2.17
CA GLY A 77 12.57 7.39 2.77
C GLY A 77 12.27 7.60 4.26
N GLU A 78 11.43 6.76 4.86
CA GLU A 78 11.07 6.77 6.28
C GLU A 78 10.61 5.37 6.72
N ASP A 79 10.76 5.05 8.00
CA ASP A 79 10.17 3.84 8.59
C ASP A 79 8.80 4.14 9.20
N LYS A 80 7.76 3.63 8.54
CA LYS A 80 6.36 3.67 9.00
C LYS A 80 5.81 2.29 9.33
N THR A 81 6.69 1.29 9.43
CA THR A 81 6.27 -0.07 9.71
C THR A 81 5.88 -0.25 11.17
N SER A 82 4.98 -1.18 11.45
CA SER A 82 4.43 -1.44 12.80
C SER A 82 4.77 -2.85 13.33
N PHE A 83 5.84 -3.47 12.83
CA PHE A 83 6.30 -4.77 13.34
C PHE A 83 6.69 -4.66 14.82
N SER A 84 6.27 -5.66 15.61
CA SER A 84 6.70 -5.80 17.01
C SER A 84 8.21 -6.02 17.07
N LYS A 85 8.88 -5.54 18.13
CA LYS A 85 10.34 -5.63 18.26
C LYS A 85 10.72 -6.53 19.42
N ASN A 86 11.41 -7.63 19.12
CA ASN A 86 12.00 -8.51 20.13
C ASN A 86 13.24 -9.18 19.54
N ILE A 87 14.42 -8.74 20.01
CA ILE A 87 15.71 -9.23 19.51
C ILE A 87 15.96 -10.72 19.79
N ASN A 88 15.29 -11.28 20.79
CA ASN A 88 15.44 -12.69 21.19
C ASN A 88 14.33 -13.58 20.61
N ALA A 89 13.42 -13.05 19.79
CA ALA A 89 12.26 -13.80 19.31
C ALA A 89 12.67 -15.03 18.49
N LEU A 90 13.65 -14.89 17.61
CA LEU A 90 14.13 -16.00 16.78
C LEU A 90 14.85 -17.08 17.61
N GLU A 91 15.64 -16.66 18.61
CA GLU A 91 16.28 -17.59 19.56
C GLU A 91 15.23 -18.39 20.32
N GLN A 92 14.18 -17.72 20.81
CA GLN A 92 13.06 -18.34 21.52
C GLN A 92 12.24 -19.29 20.64
N ALA A 93 12.14 -18.99 19.34
CA ALA A 93 11.50 -19.85 18.36
C ALA A 93 12.28 -21.14 18.08
N GLY A 94 13.59 -21.13 18.33
CA GLY A 94 14.47 -22.25 18.06
C GLY A 94 14.74 -22.46 16.56
N GLN A 95 15.37 -23.58 16.23
CA GLN A 95 15.79 -23.86 14.86
C GLN A 95 14.66 -24.47 14.04
N ALA A 96 14.26 -23.79 12.98
CA ALA A 96 13.39 -24.36 11.95
C ALA A 96 14.15 -25.38 11.08
N ALA A 97 13.46 -26.43 10.63
CA ALA A 97 13.99 -27.31 9.60
C ALA A 97 14.14 -26.54 8.28
N PRO A 98 15.23 -26.74 7.50
CA PRO A 98 15.39 -26.09 6.20
C PRO A 98 14.24 -26.44 5.25
N ARG A 99 13.76 -25.44 4.50
CA ARG A 99 12.70 -25.59 3.49
C ARG A 99 12.70 -24.42 2.50
N THR A 100 11.91 -24.56 1.45
CA THR A 100 11.47 -23.42 0.62
C THR A 100 10.16 -22.84 1.18
N LEU A 101 10.08 -21.52 1.29
CA LEU A 101 8.87 -20.77 1.63
C LEU A 101 8.25 -20.23 0.34
N LEU A 102 7.01 -20.63 0.05
CA LEU A 102 6.23 -20.16 -1.09
C LEU A 102 5.47 -18.88 -0.69
N ILE A 103 5.86 -17.75 -1.24
CA ILE A 103 5.40 -16.42 -0.85
C ILE A 103 4.52 -15.84 -1.96
N GLY A 104 3.24 -15.65 -1.67
CA GLY A 104 2.29 -14.96 -2.54
C GLY A 104 2.45 -13.45 -2.47
N VAL A 105 2.72 -12.79 -3.61
CA VAL A 105 2.93 -11.34 -3.72
C VAL A 105 2.00 -10.70 -4.74
N ASP A 106 1.58 -9.43 -4.57
CA ASP A 106 0.99 -8.66 -5.67
C ASP A 106 2.11 -8.08 -6.53
N ALA A 107 2.28 -8.59 -7.76
CA ALA A 107 3.32 -8.15 -8.68
C ALA A 107 3.12 -6.72 -9.23
N ASP A 108 2.01 -6.07 -8.88
CA ASP A 108 1.68 -4.69 -9.28
C ASP A 108 1.56 -3.75 -8.06
N ALA A 109 2.11 -4.16 -6.92
CA ALA A 109 2.09 -3.38 -5.68
C ALA A 109 3.35 -2.53 -5.47
N PHE A 110 3.86 -1.89 -6.53
CA PHE A 110 5.04 -1.02 -6.43
C PHE A 110 4.88 0.06 -5.34
N PRO A 111 5.84 0.22 -4.39
CA PRO A 111 7.16 -0.42 -4.32
C PRO A 111 7.27 -1.60 -3.32
N MET A 112 6.15 -2.19 -2.90
CA MET A 112 6.10 -3.32 -1.96
C MET A 112 6.59 -4.62 -2.61
N SER A 113 5.99 -4.96 -3.75
CA SER A 113 6.37 -6.08 -4.59
C SER A 113 6.01 -5.76 -6.04
N TYR A 114 6.95 -6.01 -6.95
CA TYR A 114 6.73 -5.82 -8.37
C TYR A 114 7.71 -6.65 -9.20
N LEU A 115 7.40 -6.83 -10.49
CA LEU A 115 8.33 -7.40 -11.45
C LEU A 115 9.27 -6.33 -12.00
N ASP A 116 10.57 -6.55 -11.81
CA ASP A 116 11.65 -5.86 -12.50
C ASP A 116 12.27 -6.85 -13.50
N GLY A 117 11.88 -6.71 -14.77
CA GLY A 117 12.10 -7.73 -15.79
C GLY A 117 11.42 -9.05 -15.41
N GLU A 118 12.21 -10.10 -15.23
CA GLU A 118 11.74 -11.44 -14.82
C GLU A 118 11.88 -11.69 -13.31
N THR A 119 12.36 -10.69 -12.55
CA THR A 119 12.67 -10.86 -11.13
C THR A 119 11.73 -10.07 -10.24
N TYR A 120 11.38 -10.62 -9.09
CA TYR A 120 10.64 -9.87 -8.07
C TYR A 120 11.58 -8.94 -7.31
N SER A 121 11.11 -7.71 -7.12
CA SER A 121 11.75 -6.64 -6.37
C SER A 121 10.71 -5.90 -5.51
N GLY A 122 11.18 -5.11 -4.54
CA GLY A 122 10.33 -4.36 -3.62
C GLY A 122 10.65 -4.61 -2.14
N PHE A 123 10.07 -3.77 -1.28
CA PHE A 123 10.27 -3.84 0.17
C PHE A 123 9.92 -5.20 0.76
N ASP A 124 8.74 -5.74 0.46
CA ASP A 124 8.30 -7.03 1.02
C ASP A 124 9.13 -8.18 0.46
N VAL A 125 9.55 -8.09 -0.80
CA VAL A 125 10.40 -9.11 -1.43
C VAL A 125 11.77 -9.17 -0.75
N GLU A 126 12.39 -8.01 -0.49
CA GLU A 126 13.68 -7.95 0.22
C GLU A 126 13.55 -8.39 1.68
N LEU A 127 12.49 -7.96 2.36
CA LEU A 127 12.24 -8.35 3.75
C LEU A 127 11.96 -9.85 3.87
N ALA A 128 11.22 -10.45 2.94
CA ALA A 128 10.97 -11.89 2.91
C ALA A 128 12.23 -12.71 2.64
N ARG A 129 13.11 -12.21 1.77
CA ARG A 129 14.44 -12.82 1.56
C ARG A 129 15.27 -12.79 2.84
N GLU A 130 15.26 -11.68 3.57
CA GLU A 130 15.98 -11.56 4.83
C GLU A 130 15.39 -12.48 5.92
N VAL A 131 14.06 -12.57 6.04
CA VAL A 131 13.39 -13.54 6.91
C VAL A 131 13.84 -14.97 6.58
N CYS A 132 13.80 -15.35 5.31
CA CYS A 132 14.21 -16.69 4.88
C CYS A 132 15.70 -16.94 5.18
N SER A 133 16.56 -15.94 4.94
CA SER A 133 17.99 -15.99 5.28
C SER A 133 18.22 -16.30 6.76
N ARG A 134 17.52 -15.59 7.67
CA ARG A 134 17.59 -15.81 9.13
C ARG A 134 17.11 -17.20 9.56
N LEU A 135 16.17 -17.77 8.82
CA LEU A 135 15.60 -19.10 9.08
C LEU A 135 16.38 -20.24 8.42
N GLY A 136 17.36 -19.93 7.54
CA GLY A 136 18.00 -20.93 6.70
C GLY A 136 17.05 -21.54 5.66
N TRP A 137 16.06 -20.76 5.21
CA TRP A 137 15.07 -21.12 4.21
C TRP A 137 15.36 -20.47 2.86
N GLU A 138 14.78 -21.01 1.80
CA GLU A 138 14.78 -20.40 0.47
C GLU A 138 13.47 -19.66 0.21
N ALA A 139 13.52 -18.44 -0.30
CA ALA A 139 12.34 -17.67 -0.69
C ALA A 139 11.95 -17.97 -2.15
N LYS A 140 10.70 -18.37 -2.40
CA LYS A 140 10.14 -18.48 -3.76
C LYS A 140 8.86 -17.66 -3.87
N PHE A 141 8.87 -16.70 -4.78
CA PHE A 141 7.76 -15.76 -4.97
C PHE A 141 6.79 -16.24 -6.06
N ILE A 142 5.49 -16.09 -5.79
CA ILE A 142 4.39 -16.47 -6.65
C ILE A 142 3.42 -15.29 -6.73
N SER A 143 3.10 -14.82 -7.94
CA SER A 143 2.18 -13.70 -8.10
C SER A 143 0.76 -14.15 -7.76
N ILE A 144 0.10 -13.38 -6.90
CA ILE A 144 -1.31 -13.55 -6.55
C ILE A 144 -1.99 -12.18 -6.49
N LYS A 145 -3.32 -12.17 -6.40
CA LYS A 145 -4.09 -10.98 -6.03
C LYS A 145 -4.75 -11.21 -4.67
N ALA A 146 -5.02 -10.14 -3.92
CA ALA A 146 -5.51 -10.22 -2.54
C ALA A 146 -6.82 -11.02 -2.46
N GLU A 147 -7.67 -10.92 -3.47
CA GLU A 147 -8.92 -11.66 -3.58
C GLU A 147 -8.76 -13.17 -3.70
N ASN A 148 -7.60 -13.63 -4.18
CA ASN A 148 -7.29 -15.04 -4.33
C ASN A 148 -6.47 -15.60 -3.15
N ALA A 149 -6.01 -14.75 -2.22
CA ALA A 149 -5.11 -15.17 -1.14
C ALA A 149 -5.64 -16.37 -0.34
N TYR A 150 -6.94 -16.39 -0.01
CA TYR A 150 -7.56 -17.53 0.68
C TYR A 150 -7.45 -18.84 -0.11
N VAL A 151 -7.75 -18.81 -1.41
CA VAL A 151 -7.72 -20.01 -2.26
C VAL A 151 -6.28 -20.50 -2.44
N GLU A 152 -5.33 -19.60 -2.65
CA GLU A 152 -3.92 -19.94 -2.83
C GLU A 152 -3.30 -20.51 -1.54
N LEU A 153 -3.63 -19.93 -0.38
CA LEU A 153 -3.22 -20.45 0.92
C LEU A 153 -3.85 -21.82 1.17
N SER A 154 -5.17 -21.95 1.06
CA SER A 154 -5.90 -23.20 1.39
C SER A 154 -5.52 -24.37 0.49
N SER A 155 -5.20 -24.12 -0.78
CA SER A 155 -4.72 -25.14 -1.72
C SER A 155 -3.24 -25.50 -1.53
N GLY A 156 -2.48 -24.72 -0.76
CA GLY A 156 -1.05 -24.91 -0.55
C GLY A 156 -0.18 -24.48 -1.73
N ASN A 157 -0.74 -23.70 -2.67
CA ASN A 157 0.04 -23.07 -3.75
C ASN A 157 1.01 -22.02 -3.19
N ILE A 158 0.66 -21.40 -2.06
CA ILE A 158 1.53 -20.55 -1.25
C ILE A 158 1.45 -20.94 0.23
N ASP A 159 2.53 -20.68 0.97
CA ASP A 159 2.57 -20.85 2.43
C ASP A 159 2.19 -19.57 3.17
N VAL A 160 2.50 -18.42 2.56
CA VAL A 160 2.27 -17.08 3.13
C VAL A 160 1.85 -16.10 2.04
N ALA A 161 0.85 -15.28 2.30
CA ALA A 161 0.45 -14.16 1.46
C ALA A 161 1.08 -12.88 2.02
N TRP A 162 2.11 -12.36 1.35
CA TRP A 162 2.94 -11.25 1.83
C TRP A 162 3.59 -10.50 0.67
N GLY A 163 3.05 -9.34 0.33
CA GLY A 163 3.58 -8.49 -0.76
C GLY A 163 2.59 -7.40 -1.15
N GLY A 164 2.41 -6.39 -0.29
CA GLY A 164 1.49 -5.27 -0.52
C GLY A 164 0.01 -5.66 -0.62
N LEU A 165 -0.40 -6.70 0.12
CA LEU A 165 -1.75 -7.25 0.05
C LEU A 165 -2.65 -6.65 1.16
N ALA A 166 -3.79 -6.09 0.76
CA ALA A 166 -4.84 -5.69 1.69
C ALA A 166 -5.75 -6.90 1.99
N LEU A 167 -5.46 -7.59 3.09
CA LEU A 167 -6.04 -8.91 3.39
C LEU A 167 -7.16 -8.90 4.44
N ALA A 168 -7.43 -7.78 5.11
CA ALA A 168 -8.49 -7.71 6.11
C ALA A 168 -9.88 -7.85 5.44
N ARG A 169 -10.50 -9.04 5.54
CA ARG A 169 -11.86 -9.28 5.07
C ARG A 169 -12.65 -10.15 6.03
N GLU A 170 -13.96 -9.90 6.13
CA GLU A 170 -14.88 -10.64 7.00
C GLU A 170 -15.38 -11.96 6.39
N ASP A 171 -15.21 -12.15 5.08
CA ASP A 171 -15.77 -13.26 4.30
C ASP A 171 -14.82 -14.45 4.10
N VAL A 172 -13.60 -14.40 4.66
CA VAL A 172 -12.53 -15.38 4.44
C VAL A 172 -12.00 -15.93 5.76
N ASN A 173 -11.68 -17.22 5.77
CA ASN A 173 -11.23 -17.93 6.98
C ASN A 173 -9.72 -18.24 6.88
N TYR A 174 -8.89 -17.24 7.13
CA TYR A 174 -7.43 -17.38 7.28
C TYR A 174 -6.92 -16.49 8.41
N GLU A 175 -5.71 -16.77 8.89
CA GLU A 175 -5.06 -15.94 9.90
C GLU A 175 -4.35 -14.76 9.24
N VAL A 176 -4.57 -13.55 9.75
CA VAL A 176 -3.87 -12.33 9.31
C VAL A 176 -3.17 -11.65 10.47
N THR A 177 -2.00 -11.08 10.21
CA THR A 177 -1.35 -10.18 11.15
C THR A 177 -2.15 -8.89 11.29
N SER A 178 -1.93 -8.17 12.40
CA SER A 178 -2.21 -6.73 12.41
C SER A 178 -1.51 -6.06 11.22
N PRO A 179 -2.10 -4.99 10.65
CA PRO A 179 -1.47 -4.27 9.56
C PRO A 179 -0.05 -3.83 9.92
N TYR A 180 0.91 -4.12 9.05
CA TYR A 180 2.31 -3.74 9.24
C TYR A 180 2.67 -2.41 8.56
N LEU A 181 1.84 -1.95 7.63
CA LEU A 181 2.03 -0.70 6.89
C LEU A 181 0.70 -0.20 6.32
N THR A 182 0.49 1.12 6.36
CA THR A 182 -0.65 1.78 5.71
C THR A 182 -0.18 2.50 4.45
N ASN A 183 -0.96 2.38 3.38
CA ASN A 183 -0.71 3.01 2.10
C ASN A 183 -1.95 3.75 1.60
N ASP A 184 -1.76 4.84 0.87
CA ASP A 184 -2.85 5.54 0.20
C ASP A 184 -2.74 5.39 -1.32
N ILE A 185 -3.86 5.19 -2.01
CA ILE A 185 -3.97 5.42 -3.44
C ILE A 185 -4.23 6.92 -3.64
N VAL A 186 -3.35 7.60 -4.36
CA VAL A 186 -3.35 9.06 -4.48
C VAL A 186 -3.30 9.52 -5.92
N ILE A 187 -3.96 10.65 -6.21
CA ILE A 187 -3.70 11.44 -7.41
C ILE A 187 -2.54 12.39 -7.12
N VAL A 188 -1.48 12.32 -7.90
CA VAL A 188 -0.29 13.14 -7.71
C VAL A 188 0.12 13.87 -8.98
N THR A 189 0.77 15.01 -8.82
CA THR A 189 1.35 15.81 -9.90
C THR A 189 2.73 16.33 -9.50
N LEU A 190 3.45 16.98 -10.41
CA LEU A 190 4.68 17.68 -10.09
C LEU A 190 4.41 18.84 -9.13
N ALA A 191 5.18 18.93 -8.05
CA ALA A 191 5.05 19.99 -7.07
C ALA A 191 5.38 21.38 -7.66
N GLN A 192 6.32 21.40 -8.60
CA GLN A 192 6.74 22.56 -9.38
C GLN A 192 6.23 22.44 -10.81
N GLY A 193 5.59 23.50 -11.33
CA GLY A 193 5.05 23.53 -12.69
C GLY A 193 3.78 22.70 -12.92
N GLY A 194 3.42 21.77 -12.03
CA GLY A 194 2.19 21.00 -12.11
C GLY A 194 0.96 21.71 -11.54
N PRO A 195 -0.26 21.18 -11.80
CA PRO A 195 -1.49 21.59 -11.14
C PRO A 195 -1.38 21.72 -9.62
N LYS A 196 -2.02 22.74 -9.03
CA LYS A 196 -2.04 22.93 -7.57
C LYS A 196 -3.23 22.26 -6.88
N SER A 197 -4.23 21.86 -7.65
CA SER A 197 -5.47 21.22 -7.18
C SER A 197 -6.13 20.43 -8.30
N LEU A 198 -7.09 19.57 -7.95
CA LEU A 198 -7.90 18.81 -8.91
C LEU A 198 -8.59 19.69 -9.97
N ARG A 199 -8.91 20.96 -9.68
CA ARG A 199 -9.51 21.86 -10.68
C ARG A 199 -8.60 22.08 -11.89
N GLY A 200 -7.29 22.01 -11.69
CA GLY A 200 -6.31 22.12 -12.77
C GLY A 200 -6.22 20.89 -13.67
N LEU A 201 -6.97 19.81 -13.38
CA LEU A 201 -7.03 18.59 -14.20
C LEU A 201 -8.25 18.54 -15.13
N LYS A 202 -9.14 19.55 -15.10
CA LYS A 202 -10.34 19.58 -15.95
C LYS A 202 -9.98 19.50 -17.45
N ASP A 203 -8.94 20.22 -17.85
CA ASP A 203 -8.46 20.25 -19.23
C ASP A 203 -7.12 19.50 -19.39
N GLY A 204 -6.73 18.72 -18.36
CA GLY A 204 -5.46 18.00 -18.32
C GLY A 204 -5.61 16.50 -18.50
N THR A 205 -4.48 15.81 -18.51
CA THR A 205 -4.40 14.34 -18.59
C THR A 205 -4.00 13.76 -17.23
N LEU A 206 -4.85 12.89 -16.70
CA LEU A 206 -4.55 11.99 -15.58
C LEU A 206 -4.18 10.63 -16.14
N ALA A 207 -3.06 10.05 -15.72
CA ALA A 207 -2.68 8.70 -16.11
C ALA A 207 -2.73 7.70 -14.96
N MET A 208 -3.02 6.44 -15.30
CA MET A 208 -3.04 5.33 -14.36
C MET A 208 -2.67 4.04 -15.07
N THR A 209 -2.25 3.02 -14.32
CA THR A 209 -2.08 1.68 -14.89
C THR A 209 -3.44 1.03 -15.16
N VAL A 210 -3.44 -0.17 -15.73
CA VAL A 210 -4.65 -0.96 -15.97
C VAL A 210 -5.11 -1.76 -14.75
N GLU A 211 -4.48 -1.56 -13.59
CA GLU A 211 -4.81 -2.29 -12.37
C GLU A 211 -6.21 -1.94 -11.85
N GLN A 212 -7.00 -2.97 -11.54
CA GLN A 212 -8.38 -2.84 -11.10
C GLN A 212 -8.50 -1.97 -9.84
N LYS A 213 -7.58 -2.11 -8.88
CA LYS A 213 -7.55 -1.30 -7.65
C LYS A 213 -7.54 0.21 -7.90
N TYR A 214 -6.84 0.67 -8.93
CA TYR A 214 -6.82 2.09 -9.27
C TYR A 214 -8.11 2.52 -9.97
N MET A 215 -8.66 1.66 -10.83
CA MET A 215 -9.94 1.90 -11.49
C MET A 215 -11.08 1.99 -10.47
N ASP A 216 -11.13 1.08 -9.50
CA ASP A 216 -12.14 1.04 -8.44
C ASP A 216 -12.00 2.26 -7.51
N ALA A 217 -10.77 2.57 -7.08
CA ALA A 217 -10.51 3.74 -6.25
C ALA A 217 -11.00 5.03 -6.93
N LEU A 218 -10.78 5.15 -8.24
CA LEU A 218 -11.24 6.31 -9.00
C LEU A 218 -12.77 6.32 -9.21
N ALA A 219 -13.35 5.18 -9.58
CA ALA A 219 -14.78 5.04 -9.88
C ALA A 219 -15.67 5.23 -8.63
N SER A 220 -15.15 4.96 -7.44
CA SER A 220 -15.86 5.19 -6.17
C SER A 220 -16.17 6.66 -5.87
N ASN A 221 -15.61 7.60 -6.65
CA ASN A 221 -15.82 9.04 -6.49
C ASN A 221 -16.40 9.67 -7.77
N GLU A 222 -17.72 9.53 -7.95
CA GLU A 222 -18.46 10.05 -9.13
C GLU A 222 -18.20 11.55 -9.36
N LYS A 223 -18.23 12.36 -8.30
CA LYS A 223 -17.99 13.81 -8.37
C LYS A 223 -16.59 14.15 -8.84
N LEU A 224 -15.60 13.33 -8.49
CA LEU A 224 -14.24 13.49 -9.00
C LEU A 224 -14.19 13.14 -10.48
N MET A 225 -14.80 12.02 -10.88
CA MET A 225 -14.86 11.57 -12.27
C MET A 225 -15.47 12.62 -13.21
N GLU A 226 -16.56 13.28 -12.80
CA GLU A 226 -17.19 14.37 -13.56
C GLU A 226 -16.27 15.58 -13.79
N ARG A 227 -15.22 15.73 -12.98
CA ARG A 227 -14.32 16.90 -12.98
C ARG A 227 -13.00 16.62 -13.68
N LEU A 228 -12.68 15.36 -13.96
CA LEU A 228 -11.45 14.98 -14.62
C LEU A 228 -11.58 15.16 -16.13
N GLY A 229 -10.51 15.63 -16.75
CA GLY A 229 -10.40 15.70 -18.21
C GLY A 229 -10.14 14.34 -18.82
N GLN A 230 -8.98 14.17 -19.45
CA GLN A 230 -8.63 12.90 -20.07
C GLN A 230 -8.03 11.93 -19.06
N ILE A 231 -8.54 10.70 -19.02
CA ILE A 231 -7.91 9.59 -18.29
C ILE A 231 -7.17 8.71 -19.30
N LYS A 232 -5.84 8.63 -19.16
CA LYS A 232 -4.96 7.81 -19.99
C LYS A 232 -4.57 6.54 -19.24
N ARG A 233 -4.81 5.38 -19.84
CA ARG A 233 -4.30 4.10 -19.34
C ARG A 233 -2.89 3.85 -19.87
N VAL A 234 -1.98 3.47 -19.00
CA VAL A 234 -0.56 3.27 -19.30
C VAL A 234 -0.19 1.81 -19.03
N SER A 235 0.48 1.18 -20.00
CA SER A 235 1.18 -0.09 -19.82
C SER A 235 2.62 0.16 -19.35
N GLY A 236 3.26 -0.83 -18.73
CA GLY A 236 4.63 -0.71 -18.21
C GLY A 236 4.74 -0.29 -16.74
N GLY A 237 3.66 -0.44 -15.98
CA GLY A 237 3.66 -0.29 -14.52
C GLY A 237 3.86 1.15 -14.01
N THR A 238 4.09 1.25 -12.70
CA THR A 238 4.19 2.52 -11.97
C THR A 238 5.38 3.37 -12.41
N GLN A 239 6.49 2.77 -12.83
CA GLN A 239 7.65 3.51 -13.32
C GLN A 239 7.33 4.33 -14.58
N SER A 240 6.61 3.73 -15.53
CA SER A 240 6.17 4.45 -16.74
C SER A 240 5.25 5.65 -16.42
N LEU A 241 4.44 5.55 -15.36
CA LEU A 241 3.63 6.68 -14.89
C LEU A 241 4.52 7.84 -14.41
N PHE A 242 5.52 7.55 -13.57
CA PHE A 242 6.46 8.56 -13.11
C PHE A 242 7.25 9.19 -14.25
N ASP A 243 7.72 8.40 -15.23
CA ASP A 243 8.44 8.91 -16.40
C ASP A 243 7.57 9.87 -17.23
N GLN A 244 6.31 9.53 -17.47
CA GLN A 244 5.37 10.38 -18.19
C GLN A 244 5.02 11.65 -17.40
N LEU A 245 4.90 11.56 -16.07
CA LEU A 245 4.68 12.75 -15.25
C LEU A 245 5.91 13.67 -15.25
N ASN A 246 7.10 13.09 -15.08
CA ASN A 246 8.36 13.83 -14.98
C ASN A 246 8.76 14.50 -16.30
N SER A 247 8.42 13.90 -17.45
CA SER A 247 8.60 14.50 -18.77
C SER A 247 7.52 15.53 -19.13
N GLY A 248 6.45 15.64 -18.34
CA GLY A 248 5.29 16.50 -18.63
C GLY A 248 4.36 15.95 -19.72
N ALA A 249 4.52 14.68 -20.13
CA ALA A 249 3.63 14.02 -21.08
C ALA A 249 2.21 13.82 -20.52
N VAL A 250 2.08 13.80 -19.19
CA VAL A 250 0.79 13.79 -18.47
C VAL A 250 0.85 14.80 -17.32
N ASN A 251 -0.31 15.30 -16.88
CA ASN A 251 -0.37 16.32 -15.83
C ASN A 251 -0.46 15.74 -14.43
N ALA A 252 -1.00 14.54 -14.27
CA ALA A 252 -1.10 13.83 -13.01
C ALA A 252 -1.09 12.32 -13.22
N ILE A 253 -0.81 11.57 -12.15
CA ILE A 253 -0.86 10.11 -12.14
C ILE A 253 -1.59 9.57 -10.90
N ILE A 254 -2.12 8.35 -10.98
CA ILE A 254 -2.64 7.58 -9.83
C ILE A 254 -1.61 6.53 -9.43
N VAL A 255 -1.14 6.60 -8.18
CA VAL A 255 -0.11 5.70 -7.63
C VAL A 255 -0.32 5.46 -6.14
N TYR A 256 0.44 4.53 -5.58
CA TYR A 256 0.62 4.40 -4.14
C TYR A 256 1.43 5.56 -3.56
N SER A 257 1.04 6.06 -2.39
CA SER A 257 1.73 7.17 -1.72
C SER A 257 3.13 6.76 -1.25
N LEU A 258 3.34 5.47 -0.96
CA LEU A 258 4.65 4.89 -0.65
C LEU A 258 5.64 5.02 -1.82
N ALA A 259 5.17 5.13 -3.05
CA ALA A 259 6.02 5.26 -4.24
C ALA A 259 6.61 6.68 -4.41
N LEU A 260 6.12 7.69 -3.68
CA LEU A 260 6.48 9.09 -3.93
C LEU A 260 7.89 9.46 -3.48
N ASN A 261 8.43 8.73 -2.50
CA ASN A 261 9.79 8.91 -1.99
C ASN A 261 10.80 7.93 -2.63
N TYR A 262 10.33 7.01 -3.46
CA TYR A 262 11.22 6.08 -4.14
C TYR A 262 12.06 6.85 -5.16
N THR A 263 13.39 6.79 -5.00
CA THR A 263 14.34 7.57 -5.81
C THR A 263 15.07 6.79 -6.88
N GLY A 264 14.91 5.46 -6.94
CA GLY A 264 15.57 4.61 -7.93
C GLY A 264 17.05 4.44 -7.66
#